data_AF-A0A4Q0AVR4-F1
#
_entry.id   AF-A0A4Q0AVR4-F1
#
_cell.length_a   1.000
_cell.length_b   1.000
_cell.length_c   1.000
_cell.angle_alpha   90.00
_cell.angle_beta   90.00
_cell.angle_gamma   90.00
#
_symmetry.space_group_name_H-M   'P 1'
#
loop_
_entity.id
_entity.type
_entity.pdbx_description
1 polymer ?
#
loop_
_entity_poly.entity_id
_entity_poly.type
_entity_poly.pdbx_seq_one_letter_code
_entity_poly.pdbx_strand_id
1 'polypeptide(L)'
;MANPITPQEVVKRRLNSIPGIVIDIINDLIVKNWKHSSNWAIVKQDDIVTAIATTMNVSNQEIFNKGWLEIEDLYREVGWQVLYDKPDSDEIGAAYFRFKSNNR
;
A
#
# COMPACT_ATOMS: atom_id res chain seq x y z
N MET A 1 17.25 -1.98 -29.36
CA MET A 1 18.34 -1.81 -28.38
C MET A 1 17.71 -1.34 -27.08
N ALA A 2 18.07 -1.94 -25.95
CA ALA A 2 17.58 -1.48 -24.64
C ALA A 2 18.51 -0.39 -24.12
N ASN A 3 17.96 0.80 -23.85
CA ASN A 3 18.68 1.87 -23.17
C ASN A 3 18.56 1.69 -21.65
N PRO A 4 19.57 2.11 -20.86
CA PRO A 4 19.43 2.20 -19.41
C PRO A 4 18.23 3.07 -19.03
N ILE A 5 17.51 2.67 -17.98
CA ILE A 5 16.37 3.43 -17.46
C ILE A 5 16.84 4.53 -16.52
N THR A 6 16.10 5.64 -16.51
CA THR A 6 16.30 6.72 -15.54
C THR A 6 15.77 6.36 -14.16
N PRO A 7 16.22 7.02 -13.08
CA PRO A 7 15.63 6.83 -11.74
C PRO A 7 14.11 7.06 -11.70
N GLN A 8 13.59 8.01 -12.49
CA GLN A 8 12.14 8.25 -12.58
C GLN A 8 11.40 7.08 -13.26
N GLU A 9 12.00 6.45 -14.27
CA GLU A 9 11.44 5.24 -14.88
C GLU A 9 11.46 4.05 -13.94
N VAL A 10 12.43 3.95 -13.01
CA VAL A 10 12.42 2.92 -11.96
C VAL A 10 11.14 3.04 -11.14
N VAL A 11 10.82 4.24 -10.65
CA VAL A 11 9.60 4.49 -9.86
C VAL A 11 8.35 4.12 -10.66
N LYS A 12 8.23 4.60 -11.91
CA LYS A 12 7.07 4.29 -12.76
C LYS A 12 6.92 2.80 -13.05
N ARG A 13 8.01 2.10 -13.38
CA ARG A 13 7.98 0.66 -13.64
C ARG A 13 7.62 -0.13 -12.38
N ARG A 14 8.10 0.30 -11.21
CA ARG A 14 7.71 -0.30 -9.92
C ARG A 14 6.22 -0.13 -9.67
N LEU A 15 5.68 1.07 -9.82
CA LEU A 15 4.24 1.32 -9.62
C LEU A 15 3.38 0.47 -10.57
N ASN A 16 3.81 0.33 -11.83
CA ASN A 16 3.15 -0.54 -12.82
C ASN A 16 3.31 -2.06 -12.54
N SER A 17 4.18 -2.46 -11.63
CA SER A 17 4.38 -3.87 -11.24
C SER A 17 3.41 -4.34 -10.15
N ILE A 18 2.71 -3.39 -9.50
CA ILE A 18 1.68 -3.69 -8.50
C ILE A 18 0.42 -4.18 -9.23
N PRO A 19 -0.07 -5.41 -8.98
CA PRO A 19 -1.27 -5.92 -9.62
C PRO A 19 -2.50 -5.09 -9.26
N GLY A 20 -3.42 -4.90 -10.23
CA GLY A 20 -4.68 -4.19 -9.98
C GLY A 20 -5.47 -4.76 -8.80
N ILE A 21 -5.50 -6.09 -8.64
CA ILE A 21 -6.16 -6.76 -7.52
C ILE A 21 -5.58 -6.37 -6.15
N VAL A 22 -4.27 -6.06 -6.07
CA VAL A 22 -3.66 -5.57 -4.82
C VAL A 22 -4.21 -4.18 -4.48
N ILE A 23 -4.35 -3.32 -5.48
CA ILE A 23 -4.92 -1.97 -5.32
C ILE A 23 -6.39 -2.09 -4.88
N ASP A 24 -7.18 -2.97 -5.50
CA ASP A 24 -8.58 -3.20 -5.14
C ASP A 24 -8.74 -3.66 -3.69
N ILE A 25 -7.91 -4.62 -3.24
CA ILE A 25 -7.89 -5.09 -1.84
C ILE A 25 -7.63 -3.92 -0.87
N ILE A 26 -6.67 -3.06 -1.18
CA ILE A 26 -6.34 -1.92 -0.32
C ILE A 26 -7.48 -0.90 -0.33
N ASN A 27 -8.07 -0.60 -1.49
CA ASN A 27 -9.24 0.28 -1.60
C ASN A 27 -10.41 -0.22 -0.73
N ASP A 28 -10.71 -1.52 -0.78
CA ASP A 28 -11.76 -2.13 0.03
C ASP A 28 -11.47 -1.99 1.53
N LEU A 29 -10.21 -2.18 1.94
CA LEU A 29 -9.79 -1.99 3.33
C LEU A 29 -9.88 -0.51 3.77
N ILE A 30 -9.55 0.44 2.89
CA ILE A 30 -9.72 1.88 3.15
C ILE A 30 -11.20 2.20 3.38
N VAL A 31 -12.09 1.74 2.48
CA VAL A 31 -13.54 1.95 2.57
C VAL A 31 -14.08 1.35 3.87
N LYS A 32 -13.70 0.10 4.17
CA LYS A 32 -14.12 -0.61 5.39
C LYS A 32 -13.71 0.13 6.66
N ASN A 33 -12.52 0.73 6.68
CA ASN A 33 -11.96 1.39 7.86
C ASN A 33 -12.16 2.92 7.88
N TRP A 34 -12.92 3.47 6.92
CA TRP A 34 -13.09 4.90 6.75
C TRP A 34 -13.78 5.57 7.96
N LYS A 35 -13.15 6.62 8.49
CA LYS A 35 -13.70 7.45 9.57
C LYS A 35 -14.29 8.73 8.98
N HIS A 36 -15.58 8.71 8.68
CA HIS A 36 -16.32 9.85 8.11
C HIS A 36 -16.15 11.16 8.90
N SER A 37 -16.04 11.10 10.23
CA SER A 37 -15.89 12.30 11.08
C SER A 37 -14.52 12.98 10.95
N SER A 38 -13.49 12.25 10.51
CA SER A 38 -12.11 12.73 10.49
C SER A 38 -11.42 12.60 9.13
N ASN A 39 -12.11 12.06 8.13
CA ASN A 39 -11.62 11.86 6.75
C ASN A 39 -10.29 11.10 6.67
N TRP A 40 -10.14 10.04 7.46
CA TRP A 40 -9.00 9.13 7.38
C TRP A 40 -9.39 7.67 7.63
N ALA A 41 -8.54 6.74 7.19
CA ALA A 41 -8.60 5.31 7.49
C ALA A 41 -7.22 4.81 7.96
N ILE A 42 -7.22 3.81 8.83
CA ILE A 42 -6.03 3.00 9.16
C ILE A 42 -6.22 1.63 8.53
N VAL A 43 -5.22 1.16 7.80
CA VAL A 43 -5.17 -0.16 7.21
C VAL A 43 -3.92 -0.86 7.70
N LYS A 44 -4.07 -1.98 8.42
CA LYS A 44 -2.92 -2.72 8.93
C LYS A 44 -2.24 -3.46 7.78
N GLN A 45 -0.91 -3.47 7.78
CA GLN A 45 -0.12 -4.22 6.82
C GLN A 45 -0.48 -5.72 6.85
N ASP A 46 -0.73 -6.26 8.04
CA ASP A 46 -1.12 -7.67 8.21
C ASP A 46 -2.46 -8.00 7.54
N ASP A 47 -3.43 -7.08 7.60
CA ASP A 47 -4.72 -7.23 6.91
C ASP A 47 -4.53 -7.25 5.38
N ILE A 48 -3.65 -6.37 4.86
CA ILE A 48 -3.32 -6.32 3.42
C ILE A 48 -2.63 -7.62 2.99
N VAL A 49 -1.59 -8.04 3.71
CA VAL A 49 -0.81 -9.25 3.40
C VAL A 49 -1.72 -10.48 3.41
N THR A 50 -2.54 -10.64 4.45
CA THR A 50 -3.47 -11.76 4.57
C THR A 50 -4.50 -11.77 3.43
N ALA A 51 -5.06 -10.61 3.08
CA ALA A 51 -6.02 -10.51 1.99
C ALA A 51 -5.39 -10.84 0.62
N ILE A 52 -4.18 -10.35 0.33
CA ILE A 52 -3.46 -10.66 -0.91
C ILE A 52 -3.11 -12.15 -0.97
N ALA A 53 -2.52 -12.69 0.11
CA ALA A 53 -2.10 -14.09 0.17
C ALA A 53 -3.29 -15.03 -0.08
N THR A 54 -4.43 -14.75 0.53
CA THR A 54 -5.66 -15.54 0.37
C THR A 54 -6.26 -15.40 -1.03
N THR A 55 -6.30 -14.17 -1.58
CA THR A 55 -6.96 -13.89 -2.86
C THR A 55 -6.16 -14.38 -4.05
N MET A 56 -4.83 -14.25 -4.01
CA MET A 56 -3.94 -14.62 -5.10
C MET A 56 -3.27 -15.99 -4.91
N ASN A 57 -3.49 -16.64 -3.77
CA ASN A 57 -2.85 -17.90 -3.37
C ASN A 57 -1.31 -17.82 -3.46
N VAL A 58 -0.73 -16.76 -2.87
CA VAL A 58 0.72 -16.49 -2.83
C VAL A 58 1.23 -16.47 -1.39
N SER A 59 2.54 -16.62 -1.20
CA SER A 59 3.15 -16.54 0.13
C SER A 59 3.39 -15.08 0.54
N ASN A 60 3.43 -14.83 1.86
CA ASN A 60 3.79 -13.53 2.41
C ASN A 60 5.17 -13.08 1.90
N GLN A 61 6.14 -14.00 1.82
CA GLN A 61 7.47 -13.72 1.30
C GLN A 61 7.43 -13.22 -0.16
N GLU A 62 6.56 -13.79 -0.98
CA GLU A 62 6.40 -13.33 -2.36
C GLU A 62 5.85 -11.89 -2.42
N ILE A 63 4.87 -11.56 -1.58
CA ILE A 63 4.29 -10.21 -1.49
C ILE A 63 5.36 -9.15 -1.15
N PHE A 64 6.20 -9.44 -0.15
CA PHE A 64 7.30 -8.55 0.24
C PHE A 64 8.38 -8.46 -0.85
N ASN A 65 8.79 -9.59 -1.43
CA ASN A 65 9.82 -9.61 -2.47
C ASN A 65 9.41 -8.86 -3.74
N LYS A 66 8.12 -8.86 -4.06
CA LYS A 66 7.57 -8.16 -5.21
C LYS A 66 7.28 -6.67 -4.95
N GLY A 67 7.50 -6.18 -3.73
CA GLY A 67 7.30 -4.76 -3.39
C GLY A 67 5.85 -4.30 -3.44
N TRP A 68 4.88 -5.22 -3.35
CA TRP A 68 3.46 -4.90 -3.52
C TRP A 68 2.87 -4.00 -2.42
N LEU A 69 3.63 -3.74 -1.35
CA LEU A 69 3.26 -2.87 -0.24
C LEU A 69 3.86 -1.46 -0.33
N GLU A 70 4.71 -1.17 -1.33
CA GLU A 70 5.28 0.16 -1.58
C GLU A 70 4.29 1.06 -2.32
N ILE A 71 3.14 1.32 -1.69
CA ILE A 71 1.96 1.92 -2.30
C ILE A 71 1.84 3.42 -2.05
N GLU A 72 2.67 4.01 -1.19
CA GLU A 72 2.45 5.37 -0.71
C GLU A 72 2.47 6.38 -1.84
N ASP A 73 3.43 6.27 -2.77
CA ASP A 73 3.52 7.16 -3.92
C ASP A 73 2.32 7.00 -4.87
N LEU A 74 1.84 5.77 -5.09
CA LEU A 74 0.68 5.47 -5.93
C LEU A 74 -0.57 6.23 -5.46
N TYR A 75 -0.84 6.18 -4.16
CA TYR A 75 -2.00 6.84 -3.58
C TYR A 75 -1.77 8.35 -3.44
N ARG A 76 -0.54 8.80 -3.16
CA ARG A 76 -0.20 10.23 -3.14
C ARG A 76 -0.44 10.91 -4.49
N GLU A 77 -0.15 10.23 -5.60
CA GLU A 77 -0.39 10.74 -6.95
C GLU A 77 -1.87 11.06 -7.23
N VAL A 78 -2.80 10.35 -6.58
CA VAL A 78 -4.26 10.55 -6.75
C VAL A 78 -4.91 11.33 -5.60
N GLY A 79 -4.12 12.07 -4.82
CA GLY A 79 -4.62 13.02 -3.82
C GLY A 79 -4.77 12.48 -2.39
N TRP A 80 -4.13 11.35 -2.07
CA TRP A 80 -4.07 10.88 -0.68
C TRP A 80 -2.85 11.44 0.05
N GLN A 81 -3.04 11.75 1.34
CA GLN A 81 -1.93 11.81 2.28
C GLN A 81 -1.76 10.42 2.90
N VAL A 82 -0.66 9.74 2.55
CA VAL A 82 -0.34 8.40 3.06
C VAL A 82 0.87 8.46 4.00
N LEU A 83 0.68 7.98 5.22
CA LEU A 83 1.73 7.77 6.22
C LEU A 83 1.81 6.29 6.56
N TYR A 84 3.01 5.72 6.46
CA TYR A 84 3.32 4.39 6.95
C TYR A 84 3.95 4.50 8.33
N ASP A 85 3.40 3.78 9.30
CA ASP A 85 3.89 3.74 10.66
C ASP A 85 4.24 2.30 11.01
N LYS A 86 5.50 2.10 11.39
CA LYS A 86 6.04 0.81 11.85
C LYS A 86 6.59 1.06 13.25
N PRO A 87 5.97 0.53 14.31
CA PRO A 87 6.49 0.72 15.65
C PRO A 87 7.88 0.07 15.78
N ASP A 88 8.81 0.81 16.38
CA ASP A 88 10.10 0.29 16.80
C ASP A 88 9.87 -0.73 17.92
N SER A 89 10.46 -1.92 17.76
CA SER A 89 10.37 -3.12 18.60
C SER A 89 10.02 -2.89 20.08
N ASP A 90 8.80 -3.29 20.47
CA ASP A 90 8.38 -3.96 21.73
C ASP A 90 6.87 -3.78 22.00
N GLU A 91 6.20 -2.88 21.26
CA GLU A 91 4.74 -2.82 21.28
C GLU A 91 4.14 -3.73 20.19
N ILE A 92 3.37 -4.73 20.63
CA ILE A 92 2.55 -5.59 19.77
C ILE A 92 1.49 -4.71 19.10
N GLY A 93 1.82 -4.17 17.93
CA GLY A 93 0.94 -3.33 17.14
C GLY A 93 1.36 -3.35 15.68
N ALA A 94 0.76 -4.24 14.89
CA ALA A 94 1.09 -4.45 13.48
C ALA A 94 1.23 -3.12 12.70
N ALA A 95 2.33 -2.97 11.96
CA ALA A 95 2.58 -1.82 11.10
C ALA A 95 1.34 -1.47 10.25
N TYR A 96 1.10 -0.20 10.01
CA TYR A 96 -0.13 0.23 9.32
C TYR A 96 0.11 1.43 8.42
N PHE A 97 -0.80 1.56 7.45
CA PHE A 97 -0.92 2.71 6.58
C PHE A 97 -2.09 3.57 7.04
N ARG A 98 -1.83 4.86 7.24
CA ARG A 98 -2.86 5.86 7.46
C ARG A 98 -3.11 6.61 6.16
N PHE A 99 -4.31 6.47 5.65
CA PHE A 99 -4.81 7.19 4.48
C PHE A 99 -5.67 8.36 4.95
N LYS A 100 -5.35 9.57 4.51
CA LYS A 100 -6.14 10.77 4.80
C LYS A 100 -6.43 11.51 3.50
N SER A 101 -7.66 12.00 3.34
CA SER A 101 -7.99 12.83 2.18
C SER A 101 -7.18 14.13 2.21
N ASN A 102 -6.49 14.45 1.12
CA ASN A 102 -5.86 15.75 0.92
C ASN A 102 -6.90 16.71 0.31
N ASN A 103 -7.89 17.13 1.10
CA ASN A 103 -8.77 18.23 0.70
C ASN A 103 -7.93 19.53 0.70
N ARG A 104 -7.38 19.87 -0.46
CA ARG A 104 -6.83 21.20 -0.75
C ARG A 104 -7.76 21.94 -1.71
#